data_AF-A0A921RKA5-F1
#
_entry.id   AF-A0A921RKA5-F1
#
_cell.length_a   1.000
_cell.length_b   1.000
_cell.length_c   1.000
_cell.angle_alpha   90.00
_cell.angle_beta   90.00
_cell.angle_gamma   90.00
#
_symmetry.space_group_name_H-M   'P 1'
#
loop_
_entity.id
_entity.type
_entity.pdbx_description
1 polymer ?
#
loop_
_entity_poly.entity_id
_entity_poly.type
_entity_poly.pdbx_seq_one_letter_code
_entity_poly.pdbx_strand_id
1 'polypeptide(L)' 'MDSGATDREVWEKKLEKKLQDPTVEKAAGSLPLEFLKVITCDFSTERELGRGAYGVVYKSLIGIRDMR' A
#
# COMPACT_ATOMS: atom_id res chain seq x y z
N MET A 1 15.69 -10.63 23.19
CA MET A 1 14.92 -11.03 22.00
C MET A 1 13.97 -9.89 21.68
N ASP A 2 14.45 -8.88 20.96
CA ASP A 2 13.64 -7.78 20.45
C ASP A 2 14.43 -7.06 19.35
N SER A 3 14.32 -7.54 18.11
CA SER A 3 15.03 -6.91 16.98
C SER A 3 14.22 -6.98 15.69
N GLY A 4 12.89 -7.18 15.79
CA GLY A 4 12.00 -7.22 14.63
C GLY A 4 11.51 -5.84 14.16
N ALA A 5 11.78 -4.78 14.93
CA ALA A 5 11.29 -3.42 14.68
C ALA A 5 12.11 -2.62 13.63
N THR A 6 12.88 -3.26 12.73
CA THR A 6 14.02 -2.56 12.09
C THR A 6 14.03 -2.44 10.56
N ASP A 7 13.23 -3.17 9.79
CA ASP A 7 13.24 -3.04 8.32
C ASP A 7 11.88 -2.76 7.71
N ARG A 8 10.84 -3.44 8.21
CA ARG A 8 9.48 -3.29 7.70
C ARG A 8 8.91 -1.90 7.94
N GLU A 9 9.05 -1.39 9.17
CA GLU A 9 8.56 -0.05 9.53
C GLU A 9 9.31 1.07 8.78
N VAL A 10 10.61 0.87 8.52
CA VAL A 10 11.43 1.79 7.74
C VAL A 10 10.99 1.81 6.28
N TRP A 11 10.72 0.63 5.70
CA TRP A 11 10.20 0.47 4.35
C TRP A 11 8.81 1.10 4.21
N GLU A 12 7.91 0.84 5.17
CA GLU A 12 6.55 1.40 5.22
C GLU A 12 6.58 2.94 5.27
N LYS A 13 7.37 3.56 6.16
CA LYS A 13 7.52 5.03 6.21
C LYS A 13 8.10 5.61 4.93
N LYS A 14 9.06 4.93 4.30
CA LYS A 14 9.64 5.36 3.02
C LYS A 14 8.61 5.31 1.90
N LEU A 15 7.70 4.34 1.93
CA LEU A 15 6.62 4.18 0.97
C LEU A 15 5.52 5.21 1.15
N GLU A 16 5.08 5.47 2.39
CA GLU A 16 4.13 6.54 2.69
C GLU A 16 4.62 7.88 2.12
N LYS A 17 5.90 8.19 2.33
CA LYS A 17 6.52 9.40 1.80
C LYS A 17 6.55 9.43 0.27
N LYS A 18 6.76 8.29 -0.39
CA LYS A 18 6.69 8.20 -1.86
C LYS A 18 5.27 8.38 -2.36
N LEU A 19 4.27 7.79 -1.72
CA LEU A 19 2.88 7.85 -2.16
C LEU A 19 2.25 9.24 -1.93
N GLN A 20 2.73 9.98 -0.94
CA GLN A 20 2.31 11.36 -0.63
C GLN A 20 2.87 12.41 -1.57
N ASP A 21 3.86 12.09 -2.41
CA ASP A 21 4.47 13.05 -3.32
C ASP A 21 3.56 13.25 -4.56
N PRO A 22 2.91 14.42 -4.75
CA PRO A 22 1.97 14.64 -5.84
C PRO A 22 2.62 14.68 -7.23
N THR A 23 3.96 14.73 -7.30
CA THR A 23 4.74 14.60 -8.54
C THR A 23 4.85 13.15 -9.03
N VAL A 24 4.31 12.20 -8.25
CA VAL A 24 4.17 10.76 -8.58
C VAL A 24 3.16 10.46 -9.68
N GLU A 25 2.70 11.44 -10.44
CA GLU A 25 2.26 11.16 -11.82
C GLU A 25 3.33 10.38 -12.61
N LYS A 26 4.62 10.45 -12.22
CA LYS A 26 5.71 9.67 -12.81
C LYS A 26 6.29 8.51 -11.99
N ALA A 27 5.73 8.16 -10.82
CA ALA A 27 6.09 6.90 -10.13
C ALA A 27 5.05 5.79 -10.31
N ALA A 28 4.24 5.88 -11.36
CA ALA A 28 3.50 4.76 -11.96
C ALA A 28 4.42 3.68 -12.58
N GLY A 29 5.67 3.57 -12.13
CA GLY A 29 6.53 2.42 -12.40
C GLY A 29 6.07 1.28 -11.52
N SER A 30 5.55 0.21 -12.14
CA SER A 30 5.26 -1.11 -11.57
C SER A 30 5.50 -1.23 -10.07
N LEU A 31 4.45 -1.05 -9.27
CA LEU A 31 4.50 -1.44 -7.86
C LEU A 31 4.80 -2.94 -7.78
N PRO A 32 5.77 -3.40 -6.98
CA PRO A 32 6.04 -4.82 -6.83
C PRO A 32 4.80 -5.58 -6.37
N LEU A 33 4.54 -6.77 -6.92
CA LEU A 33 3.39 -7.59 -6.52
C LEU A 33 3.39 -7.90 -5.02
N GLU A 34 4.55 -8.24 -4.47
CA GLU A 34 4.71 -8.51 -3.03
C GLU A 34 4.32 -7.29 -2.18
N PHE A 35 4.57 -6.08 -2.67
CA PHE A 35 4.09 -4.87 -2.02
C PHE A 35 2.56 -4.78 -2.06
N LEU A 36 1.93 -5.03 -3.21
CA LEU A 36 0.47 -5.02 -3.34
C LEU A 36 -0.19 -6.03 -2.40
N LYS A 37 0.37 -7.24 -2.29
CA LYS A 37 -0.11 -8.25 -1.33
C LYS A 37 -0.01 -7.75 0.10
N VAL A 38 1.12 -7.19 0.51
CA VAL A 38 1.28 -6.67 1.88
C VAL A 38 0.23 -5.61 2.19
N ILE A 39 -0.02 -4.65 1.31
CA ILE A 39 -0.98 -3.57 1.58
C ILE A 39 -2.44 -4.00 1.44
N THR A 40 -2.75 -5.08 0.72
CA THR A 40 -4.11 -5.59 0.53
C THR A 40 -4.45 -6.79 1.42
N CYS A 41 -3.53 -7.21 2.28
CA CYS A 41 -3.62 -8.47 3.03
C CYS A 41 -3.83 -9.66 2.07
N ASP A 42 -2.86 -9.82 1.16
CA ASP A 42 -2.83 -10.82 0.09
C ASP A 42 -4.12 -10.86 -0.76
N PHE A 43 -4.60 -9.68 -1.16
CA PHE A 43 -5.86 -9.52 -1.90
C PHE A 43 -7.08 -10.15 -1.20
N SER A 44 -7.14 -10.03 0.14
CA SER A 44 -8.27 -10.54 0.93
C SER A 44 -9.60 -9.96 0.44
N THR A 45 -10.59 -10.84 0.27
CA THR A 45 -11.96 -10.48 -0.13
C THR A 45 -12.67 -9.61 0.91
N GLU A 46 -12.26 -9.67 2.17
CA GLU A 46 -12.75 -8.78 3.23
C GLU A 46 -12.40 -7.31 2.98
N ARG A 47 -11.44 -7.05 2.07
CA ARG A 47 -11.00 -5.72 1.66
C ARG A 47 -11.43 -5.35 0.25
N GLU A 48 -12.18 -6.21 -0.44
CA GLU A 48 -12.74 -5.89 -1.75
C GLU A 48 -13.75 -4.74 -1.62
N LEU A 49 -13.54 -3.68 -2.40
CA LEU A 49 -14.45 -2.55 -2.51
C LEU A 49 -15.43 -2.73 -3.68
N GLY A 50 -15.03 -3.49 -4.70
CA GLY A 50 -15.90 -3.83 -5.82
C GLY A 50 -15.15 -4.48 -6.98
N ARG A 51 -15.94 -5.09 -7.87
CA ARG A 51 -15.47 -5.81 -9.06
C ARG A 51 -16.24 -5.38 -10.30
N GLY A 52 -15.52 -5.20 -11.40
CA GLY A 52 -16.09 -4.85 -12.70
C GLY A 52 -15.30 -5.44 -13.86
N ALA A 53 -15.63 -5.04 -15.09
CA ALA A 53 -15.04 -5.57 -16.32
C ALA A 53 -13.50 -5.39 -16.40
N TYR A 54 -12.95 -4.41 -15.67
CA TYR A 54 -11.53 -4.06 -15.68
C TYR A 54 -10.73 -4.66 -14.52
N GLY A 55 -11.37 -5.25 -13.52
CA GLY A 55 -10.68 -5.85 -12.38
C GLY A 55 -11.42 -5.67 -11.05
N VAL A 56 -10.66 -5.88 -9.97
CA VAL A 56 -11.12 -5.83 -8.58
C VAL A 56 -10.38 -4.71 -7.86
N VAL A 57 -11.12 -3.92 -7.08
CA VAL A 57 -10.58 -2.83 -6.28
C VAL A 57 -10.51 -3.29 -4.84
N TYR A 58 -9.35 -3.13 -4.20
CA TYR A 58 -9.13 -3.49 -2.80
C TYR A 58 -8.76 -2.26 -1.97
N LYS A 59 -9.26 -2.21 -0.73
CA LYS A 59 -8.84 -1.22 0.26
C LYS A 59 -7.44 -1.57 0.76
N SER A 60 -6.51 -0.62 0.72
CA SER A 60 -5.15 -0.78 1.28
C SER A 60 -5.13 -0.60 2.81
N LEU A 61 -4.09 -1.13 3.46
CA LEU A 61 -3.83 -0.94 4.89
C LEU A 61 -3.18 0.41 5.19
N ILE A 62 -2.56 1.03 4.18
CA ILE A 62 -1.92 2.33 4.28
C ILE A 62 -3.00 3.41 4.13
N GLY A 63 -3.46 3.94 5.26
CA GLY A 63 -4.46 5.00 5.32
C GLY A 63 -3.82 6.38 5.25
N ILE A 64 -4.39 7.27 4.43
CA ILE A 64 -4.13 8.71 4.45
C ILE A 64 -4.33 9.18 5.89
N ARG A 65 -3.26 9.64 6.54
CA ARG A 65 -3.30 10.16 7.90
C ARG A 65 -4.36 11.26 7.98
N ASP A 66 -5.21 11.13 8.99
CA ASP A 66 -6.24 12.06 9.45
C ASP A 66 -5.89 13.52 9.08
N MET A 67 -6.63 14.11 8.14
CA MET A 67 -6.67 15.56 7.97
C MET A 67 -7.40 16.12 9.19
N ARG A 68 -6.65 16.36 10.26
CA ARG A 68 -7.09 17.19 11.38
C ARG A 68 -6.71 18.65 11.15
#